data_AF-A0A434TYB6-F1
#
_entry.id   AF-A0A434TYB6-F1
#
_cell.length_a   1.000
_cell.length_b   1.000
_cell.length_c   1.000
_cell.angle_alpha   90.00
_cell.angle_beta   90.00
_cell.angle_gamma   90.00
#
_symmetry.space_group_name_H-M   'P 1'
#
loop_
_entity.id
_entity.type
_entity.pdbx_description
1 polymer ?
#
loop_
_entity_poly.entity_id
_entity_poly.type
_entity_poly.pdbx_seq_one_letter_code
_entity_poly.pdbx_strand_id
1 'polypeptide(L)'
;QKMVADLRAAGIRSEMYLGGAGMKAQLKYADRRGSPVAVIQGGDERVKGEVQIKDLIEGARLSAEITDNAEWRAARPAQVTVAESELVAEVKKILAAQAEERARGK
;
A
#
# COMPACT_ATOMS: atom_id res chain seq x y z
N GLN A 1 -12.43 -6.94 9.07
CA GLN A 1 -13.00 -5.59 9.23
C GLN A 1 -12.26 -4.72 10.25
N LYS A 2 -11.62 -5.29 11.29
CA LYS A 2 -10.88 -4.55 12.34
C LYS A 2 -9.85 -3.54 11.80
N MET A 3 -8.94 -3.96 10.92
CA MET A 3 -7.93 -3.07 10.32
C MET A 3 -8.48 -1.80 9.65
N VAL A 4 -9.60 -1.91 8.93
CA VAL A 4 -10.21 -0.73 8.27
C VAL A 4 -10.81 0.21 9.30
N ALA A 5 -11.41 -0.32 10.37
CA ALA A 5 -11.88 0.48 11.49
C ALA A 5 -10.71 1.19 12.19
N ASP A 6 -9.59 0.50 12.44
CA ASP A 6 -8.39 1.08 13.07
C ASP A 6 -7.80 2.22 12.23
N LEU A 7 -7.69 2.03 10.91
CA LEU A 7 -7.25 3.07 9.98
C LEU A 7 -8.19 4.28 10.00
N ARG A 8 -9.51 4.07 10.00
CA ARG A 8 -10.50 5.15 10.06
C ARG A 8 -10.46 5.89 11.40
N ALA A 9 -10.33 5.16 12.50
CA ALA A 9 -10.16 5.75 13.84
C ALA A 9 -8.90 6.61 13.92
N ALA A 10 -7.86 6.24 13.18
CA ALA A 10 -6.63 7.01 13.08
C ALA A 10 -6.70 8.22 12.12
N GLY A 11 -7.88 8.51 11.55
CA GLY A 11 -8.12 9.61 10.61
C GLY A 11 -7.81 9.29 9.14
N ILE A 12 -7.50 8.03 8.81
CA ILE A 12 -7.15 7.62 7.45
C ILE A 12 -8.41 7.10 6.75
N ARG A 13 -8.75 7.73 5.63
CA ARG A 13 -9.83 7.25 4.76
C ARG A 13 -9.41 5.92 4.13
N SER A 14 -10.05 4.83 4.56
CA SER A 14 -9.76 3.48 4.12
C SER A 14 -11.03 2.74 3.68
N GLU A 15 -10.89 1.86 2.69
CA GLU A 15 -11.95 1.05 2.12
C GLU A 15 -11.45 -0.39 1.96
N MET A 16 -12.29 -1.37 2.33
CA MET A 16 -11.98 -2.78 2.17
C MET A 16 -12.47 -3.24 0.80
N TYR A 17 -11.57 -3.82 0.00
CA TYR A 17 -11.99 -4.54 -1.19
C TYR A 17 -12.43 -5.95 -0.80
N LEU A 18 -13.72 -6.27 -0.99
CA LEU A 18 -14.33 -7.57 -0.69
C LEU A 18 -14.49 -8.48 -1.92
N GLY A 19 -13.94 -8.09 -3.08
CA GLY A 19 -14.08 -8.87 -4.30
C GLY A 19 -13.19 -10.11 -4.33
N GLY A 20 -13.70 -11.21 -4.89
CA GLY A 20 -12.94 -12.45 -5.13
C GLY A 20 -11.98 -12.39 -6.34
N ALA A 21 -11.74 -11.21 -6.90
CA ALA A 21 -10.83 -11.03 -8.02
C ALA A 21 -9.37 -11.11 -7.56
N GLY A 22 -8.50 -11.69 -8.38
CA GLY A 22 -7.08 -11.87 -8.05
C GLY A 22 -6.32 -10.56 -7.81
N MET A 23 -5.15 -10.66 -7.18
CA MET A 23 -4.29 -9.54 -6.75
C MET A 23 -4.15 -8.41 -7.80
N LYS A 24 -3.99 -8.76 -9.08
CA LYS A 24 -3.84 -7.79 -10.17
C LYS A 24 -5.07 -6.88 -10.33
N ALA A 25 -6.28 -7.42 -10.16
CA ALA A 25 -7.51 -6.66 -10.24
C ALA A 25 -7.69 -5.75 -9.01
N GLN A 26 -7.26 -6.22 -7.83
CA GLN A 26 -7.29 -5.43 -6.60
C GLN A 26 -6.36 -4.21 -6.67
N LEU A 27 -5.11 -4.41 -7.14
CA LEU A 27 -4.19 -3.29 -7.37
C LEU A 27 -4.74 -2.32 -8.42
N LYS A 28 -5.28 -2.82 -9.54
CA LYS A 28 -5.88 -1.96 -10.57
C LYS A 28 -7.09 -1.17 -10.04
N TYR A 29 -7.86 -1.76 -9.12
CA TYR A 29 -8.95 -1.07 -8.46
C TYR A 29 -8.44 0.05 -7.54
N ALA A 30 -7.42 -0.24 -6.72
CA ALA A 30 -6.80 0.75 -5.85
C ALA A 30 -6.19 1.91 -6.64
N ASP A 31 -5.48 1.61 -7.73
CA ASP A 31 -4.93 2.58 -8.67
C ASP A 31 -6.03 3.46 -9.29
N ARG A 32 -7.10 2.85 -9.81
CA ARG A 32 -8.25 3.57 -10.38
C ARG A 32 -8.95 4.49 -9.37
N ARG A 33 -8.95 4.12 -8.09
CA ARG A 33 -9.53 4.94 -7.01
C ARG A 33 -8.60 6.09 -6.59
N GLY A 34 -7.39 6.15 -7.12
CA GLY A 34 -6.37 7.10 -6.71
C GLY A 34 -5.90 6.84 -5.28
N SER A 35 -5.97 5.59 -4.82
CA SER A 35 -5.51 5.23 -3.48
C SER A 35 -3.99 5.36 -3.41
N PRO A 36 -3.44 6.13 -2.46
CA PRO A 36 -2.00 6.30 -2.32
C PRO A 36 -1.28 5.04 -1.82
N VAL A 37 -1.97 4.24 -1.01
CA VAL A 37 -1.41 3.07 -0.32
C VAL A 37 -2.40 1.90 -0.43
N ALA A 38 -1.88 0.71 -0.68
CA ALA A 38 -2.63 -0.55 -0.69
C ALA A 38 -2.16 -1.47 0.43
N VAL A 39 -3.09 -1.93 1.28
CA VAL A 39 -2.81 -2.89 2.35
C VAL A 39 -3.34 -4.25 1.94
N ILE A 40 -2.50 -5.28 2.03
CA ILE A 40 -2.76 -6.64 1.60
C ILE A 40 -2.51 -7.57 2.80
N GLN A 41 -3.53 -8.31 3.19
CA GLN A 41 -3.41 -9.39 4.17
C GLN A 41 -3.85 -10.69 3.48
N GLY A 42 -2.89 -11.57 3.17
CA GLY A 42 -3.18 -12.91 2.68
C GLY A 42 -3.50 -13.88 3.82
N GLY A 43 -3.75 -15.13 3.47
CA GLY A 43 -4.04 -16.19 4.44
C GLY A 43 -2.85 -16.43 5.39
N ASP A 44 -1.65 -16.58 4.83
CA ASP A 44 -0.42 -16.78 5.59
C ASP A 44 -0.05 -15.59 6.48
N GLU A 45 -0.14 -14.35 5.96
CA GLU A 45 0.14 -13.17 6.75
C GLU A 45 -0.86 -13.01 7.90
N ARG A 46 -2.13 -13.34 7.66
CA ARG A 46 -3.13 -13.34 8.74
C ARG A 46 -2.81 -14.34 9.85
N VAL A 47 -2.28 -15.52 9.50
CA VAL A 47 -1.85 -16.52 10.49
C VAL A 47 -0.61 -16.01 11.26
N LYS A 48 0.30 -15.30 10.60
CA LYS A 48 1.48 -14.69 11.21
C LYS A 48 1.20 -13.39 11.97
N GLY A 49 0.02 -12.81 11.81
CA GLY A 49 -0.31 -11.49 12.37
C GLY A 49 0.41 -10.35 11.65
N GLU A 50 0.73 -10.53 10.37
CA GLU A 50 1.43 -9.57 9.52
C GLU A 50 0.49 -9.03 8.43
N VAL A 51 0.92 -7.93 7.82
CA VAL A 51 0.26 -7.28 6.68
C VAL A 51 1.30 -6.71 5.73
N GLN A 52 1.07 -6.85 4.43
CA GLN A 52 1.89 -6.23 3.41
C GLN A 52 1.28 -4.88 3.03
N ILE A 53 2.08 -3.83 3.12
CA ILE A 53 1.72 -2.48 2.73
C ILE A 53 2.49 -2.13 1.46
N LYS A 54 1.78 -1.64 0.46
CA LYS A 54 2.31 -1.21 -0.81
C LYS A 54 2.06 0.27 -1.02
N ASP A 55 3.13 1.00 -1.34
CA ASP A 55 3.04 2.36 -1.84
C ASP A 55 2.75 2.33 -3.35
N LEU A 56 1.60 2.89 -3.73
CA LEU A 56 1.18 2.95 -5.12
C LEU A 56 1.69 4.20 -5.83
N ILE A 57 1.94 5.30 -5.09
CA ILE A 57 2.48 6.53 -5.66
C ILE A 57 3.94 6.33 -6.05
N GLU A 58 4.73 5.80 -5.13
CA GLU A 58 6.14 5.52 -5.35
C GLU A 58 6.31 4.42 -6.42
N GLY A 59 5.44 3.40 -6.38
CA GLY A 59 5.36 2.39 -7.42
C GLY A 59 5.02 2.97 -8.81
N ALA A 60 4.14 3.96 -8.90
CA ALA A 60 3.82 4.61 -10.18
C ALA A 60 4.96 5.52 -10.66
N ARG A 61 5.57 6.28 -9.75
CA ARG A 61 6.68 7.20 -10.06
C ARG A 61 7.91 6.45 -10.54
N LEU A 62 8.40 5.51 -9.74
CA LEU A 62 9.56 4.72 -10.10
C LEU A 62 9.27 4.00 -11.45
N SER A 63 8.02 3.59 -11.75
CA SER A 63 7.67 2.86 -12.97
C SER A 63 7.70 3.77 -14.20
N ALA A 64 7.61 5.09 -14.00
CA ALA A 64 7.83 6.06 -15.05
C ALA A 64 9.34 6.33 -15.26
N GLU A 65 10.18 6.16 -14.24
CA GLU A 65 11.64 6.36 -14.33
C GLU A 65 12.41 5.10 -14.77
N ILE A 66 11.90 3.90 -14.47
CA ILE A 66 12.58 2.63 -14.79
C ILE A 66 12.23 2.13 -16.19
N THR A 67 13.26 1.96 -17.03
CA THR A 67 13.17 1.32 -18.35
C THR A 67 13.28 -0.22 -18.25
N ASP A 68 13.95 -0.74 -17.21
CA ASP A 68 14.26 -2.16 -17.05
C ASP A 68 13.30 -2.90 -16.11
N ASN A 69 12.36 -3.64 -16.70
CA ASN A 69 11.24 -4.27 -15.99
C ASN A 69 11.66 -5.47 -15.11
N ALA A 70 12.90 -5.96 -15.26
CA ALA A 70 13.43 -7.10 -14.53
C ALA A 70 13.94 -6.70 -13.13
N GLU A 71 14.75 -5.65 -13.01
CA GLU A 71 15.23 -5.13 -11.72
C GLU A 71 14.08 -4.59 -10.85
N TRP A 72 13.08 -3.96 -11.49
CA TRP A 72 11.85 -3.51 -10.83
C TRP A 72 11.16 -4.58 -9.97
N ARG A 73 10.98 -5.78 -10.55
CA ARG A 73 10.26 -6.88 -9.88
C ARG A 73 11.08 -7.46 -8.73
N ALA A 74 12.41 -7.45 -8.85
CA ALA A 74 13.30 -7.99 -7.84
C ALA A 74 13.43 -7.05 -6.62
N ALA A 75 13.53 -5.74 -6.86
CA ALA A 75 13.77 -4.76 -5.80
C ALA A 75 12.55 -4.51 -4.90
N ARG A 76 11.31 -4.72 -5.40
CA ARG A 76 10.04 -4.48 -4.69
C ARG A 76 10.08 -3.17 -3.85
N PRO A 77 10.57 -2.04 -4.41
CA PRO A 77 11.07 -0.90 -3.63
C PRO A 77 10.00 -0.16 -2.80
N ALA A 78 8.72 -0.45 -3.06
CA ALA A 78 7.55 0.19 -2.46
C ALA A 78 6.69 -0.80 -1.64
N GLN A 79 7.23 -1.95 -1.26
CA GLN A 79 6.50 -2.98 -0.51
C GLN A 79 7.16 -3.27 0.83
N VAL A 80 6.44 -3.04 1.92
CA VAL A 80 6.87 -3.35 3.28
C VAL A 80 5.93 -4.35 3.93
N THR A 81 6.47 -5.24 4.76
CA THR A 81 5.66 -6.14 5.59
C THR A 81 5.83 -5.72 7.03
N VAL A 82 4.72 -5.49 7.73
CA VAL A 82 4.71 -5.10 9.14
C VAL A 82 3.70 -5.93 9.92
N ALA A 83 3.82 -5.95 11.24
CA ALA A 83 2.79 -6.55 12.10
C ALA A 83 1.44 -5.81 11.92
N GLU A 84 0.32 -6.52 12.08
CA GLU A 84 -1.02 -5.93 12.03
C GLU A 84 -1.17 -4.77 13.04
N SER A 85 -0.49 -4.85 14.19
CA SER A 85 -0.46 -3.79 15.20
C SER A 85 0.26 -2.51 14.74
N GLU A 86 1.26 -2.65 13.86
CA GLU A 86 2.07 -1.55 13.33
C GLU A 86 1.45 -0.93 12.07
N LEU A 87 0.41 -1.55 11.50
CA LEU A 87 -0.25 -1.14 10.27
C LEU A 87 -0.55 0.37 10.22
N VAL A 88 -1.19 0.89 11.28
CA VAL A 88 -1.60 2.30 11.33
C VAL A 88 -0.39 3.22 11.36
N ALA A 89 0.63 2.89 12.14
CA ALA A 89 1.84 3.68 12.26
C ALA A 89 2.59 3.73 10.92
N GLU A 90 2.72 2.59 10.26
CA GLU A 90 3.44 2.48 9.00
C GLU A 90 2.68 3.16 7.85
N VAL A 91 1.37 2.98 7.74
CA VAL A 91 0.56 3.72 6.75
C VAL A 91 0.67 5.23 6.96
N LYS A 92 0.68 5.71 8.21
CA LYS A 92 0.88 7.15 8.49
C LYS A 92 2.25 7.64 8.04
N LYS A 93 3.33 6.88 8.30
CA LYS A 93 4.67 7.24 7.83
C LYS A 93 4.73 7.32 6.31
N ILE A 94 4.18 6.34 5.61
CA ILE A 94 4.16 6.32 4.14
C ILE A 94 3.36 7.51 3.60
N LEU A 95 2.15 7.77 4.13
CA LEU A 95 1.36 8.92 3.71
C LEU A 95 2.04 10.26 4.00
N ALA A 96 2.76 10.38 5.12
CA ALA A 96 3.53 11.57 5.45
C ALA A 96 4.71 11.75 4.49
N ALA A 97 5.47 10.70 4.21
CA ALA A 97 6.56 10.72 3.24
C ALA A 97 6.07 11.10 1.83
N GLN A 98 4.95 10.53 1.39
CA GLN A 98 4.31 10.90 0.12
C GLN A 98 3.84 12.37 0.09
N ALA A 99 3.34 12.88 1.22
CA ALA A 99 2.91 14.27 1.32
C ALA A 99 4.10 15.24 1.24
N GLU A 100 5.21 14.92 1.91
CA GLU A 100 6.47 15.69 1.82
C GLU A 100 7.06 15.65 0.42
N GLU A 101 7.09 14.47 -0.21
CA GLU A 101 7.58 14.29 -1.57
C GLU A 101 6.73 15.08 -2.57
N ARG A 102 5.40 15.04 -2.43
CA ARG A 102 4.47 15.84 -3.25
C ARG A 102 4.66 17.34 -3.02
N ALA A 103 4.99 17.76 -1.81
CA ALA A 103 5.27 19.17 -1.50
C ALA A 103 6.61 19.62 -2.10
N ARG A 104 7.63 18.75 -2.16
CA ARG A 104 8.93 19.03 -2.79
C ARG A 104 8.89 19.05 -4.31
N GLY A 105 8.00 18.29 -4.93
CA GLY A 105 7.83 18.23 -6.39
C GLY A 105 6.96 19.35 -6.98
N LYS A 106 6.59 20.38 -6.20
CA LYS A 106 5.72 21.49 -6.60
C LYS A 106 6.48 22.81 -6.58
#